data_AF-A0A0K2URV9-F1
#
_entry.id   AF-A0A0K2URV9-F1
#
_cell.length_a   1.000
_cell.length_b   1.000
_cell.length_c   1.000
_cell.angle_alpha   90.00
_cell.angle_beta   90.00
_cell.angle_gamma   90.00
#
_symmetry.space_group_name_H-M   'P 1'
#
loop_
_entity.id
_entity.type
_entity.pdbx_description
1 polymer ?
#
loop_
_entity_poly.entity_id
_entity_poly.type
_entity_poly.pdbx_seq_one_letter_code
_entity_poly.pdbx_strand_id
1 'polypeptide(L)' 'MSGIELPYPGGCDEADACQSLLEGKCPVEEGAELIYDVSIYIDKIFPTIVVDGKWKLLDEDEEVFSCFNIKMDIRD' A
#
# COMPACT_ATOMS: atom_id res chain seq x y z
N MET A 1 15.13 -2.54 -15.49
CA MET A 1 15.73 -2.32 -14.15
C MET A 1 15.56 -3.62 -13.39
N SER A 2 16.64 -4.34 -13.12
CA SER A 2 16.59 -5.64 -12.42
C SER A 2 16.74 -5.40 -10.93
N GLY A 3 15.63 -5.17 -10.24
CA GLY A 3 15.53 -5.18 -8.78
C GLY A 3 14.84 -6.46 -8.31
N ILE A 4 15.00 -6.82 -7.04
CA ILE A 4 14.25 -7.92 -6.41
C ILE A 4 13.05 -7.29 -5.71
N GLU A 5 11.84 -7.74 -6.05
CA GLU A 5 10.62 -7.38 -5.31
C GLU A 5 10.59 -8.22 -4.03
N LEU A 6 10.58 -7.55 -2.88
CA LEU A 6 10.49 -8.19 -1.57
C LEU A 6 9.23 -7.69 -0.87
N PRO A 7 8.46 -8.57 -0.20
CA PRO A 7 7.34 -8.13 0.62
C PRO A 7 7.83 -7.22 1.74
N TYR A 8 7.08 -6.15 2.02
CA TYR A 8 7.40 -5.23 3.10
C TYR A 8 7.20 -5.95 4.46
N PRO A 9 8.25 -6.08 5.29
CA PRO A 9 8.18 -6.90 6.50
C PRO A 9 7.43 -6.22 7.65
N GLY A 10 7.22 -4.90 7.60
CA GLY A 10 6.48 -4.16 8.62
C GLY A 10 4.95 -4.31 8.55
N GLY A 11 4.43 -4.94 7.49
CA GLY A 11 2.99 -5.09 7.27
C GLY A 11 2.27 -3.75 7.08
N CYS A 12 0.95 -3.82 7.16
CA CYS A 12 0.04 -2.67 7.26
C CYS A 12 -0.83 -2.89 8.50
N ASP A 13 -1.14 -1.83 9.24
CA ASP A 13 -1.95 -1.93 10.46
C ASP A 13 -3.36 -2.48 10.19
N GLU A 14 -3.95 -2.10 9.05
CA GLU A 14 -5.20 -2.64 8.52
C GLU A 14 -5.01 -3.06 7.07
N ALA A 15 -5.14 -4.36 6.78
CA ALA A 15 -4.93 -4.92 5.45
C ALA A 15 -6.19 -4.88 4.57
N ASP A 16 -7.37 -4.83 5.19
CA ASP A 16 -8.63 -4.65 4.49
C ASP A 16 -8.90 -3.16 4.24
N ALA A 17 -8.64 -2.71 3.00
CA ALA A 17 -8.85 -1.33 2.60
C ALA A 17 -10.32 -0.87 2.80
N CYS A 18 -11.30 -1.78 2.78
CA CYS A 18 -12.70 -1.45 3.04
C CYS A 18 -12.93 -0.97 4.47
N GLN A 19 -12.12 -1.42 5.45
CA GLN A 19 -12.20 -0.95 6.84
C GLN A 19 -11.55 0.43 7.03
N SER A 20 -10.74 0.88 6.06
CA SER A 20 -9.98 2.13 6.13
C SER A 20 -10.50 3.23 5.19
N LEU A 21 -11.70 3.06 4.61
CA LEU A 21 -12.34 4.08 3.78
C LEU A 21 -12.74 5.31 4.61
N LEU A 22 -12.23 6.47 4.22
CA LEU A 22 -12.67 7.78 4.69
C LEU A 22 -13.87 8.29 3.89
N GLU A 23 -13.90 7.99 2.59
CA GLU A 23 -15.00 8.30 1.67
C GLU A 23 -15.28 7.11 0.74
N GLY A 24 -16.56 6.87 0.47
CA GLY A 24 -17.03 5.69 -0.27
C GLY A 24 -17.48 4.55 0.66
N LYS A 25 -17.74 3.38 0.08
CA LYS A 25 -18.11 2.16 0.80
C LYS A 25 -17.81 0.94 -0.05
N CYS A 26 -17.63 -0.20 0.60
CA CYS A 26 -17.66 -1.49 -0.06
C CYS A 26 -19.10 -2.08 -0.03
N PRO A 27 -19.52 -2.86 -1.05
CA PRO A 27 -18.81 -3.13 -2.30
C PRO A 27 -18.63 -1.86 -3.14
N VAL A 28 -17.49 -1.78 -3.83
CA VAL A 28 -17.13 -0.63 -4.66
C VAL A 28 -17.93 -0.68 -5.96
N GLU A 29 -18.48 0.46 -6.38
CA GLU A 29 -19.20 0.61 -7.65
C GLU A 29 -18.28 1.23 -8.71
N GLU A 30 -18.45 0.82 -9.98
CA GLU A 30 -17.69 1.40 -11.09
C GLU A 30 -17.94 2.91 -11.19
N GLY A 31 -16.86 3.68 -11.29
CA GLY A 31 -16.92 5.15 -11.35
C GLY A 31 -17.08 5.84 -10.00
N ALA A 32 -17.11 5.11 -8.89
CA ALA A 32 -17.08 5.69 -7.55
C ALA A 32 -15.71 6.37 -7.27
N GLU A 33 -15.76 7.53 -6.62
CA GLU A 33 -14.59 8.16 -6.02
C GLU A 33 -14.43 7.64 -4.58
N LEU A 34 -13.24 7.18 -4.24
CA LEU A 34 -12.91 6.58 -2.95
C LEU A 34 -11.73 7.31 -2.33
N ILE A 35 -11.79 7.52 -1.01
CA ILE A 35 -10.64 7.97 -0.23
C ILE A 35 -10.45 6.94 0.87
N TYR A 36 -9.26 6.34 0.93
CA TYR A 36 -8.88 5.45 2.02
C TYR A 36 -7.62 5.99 2.70
N ASP A 37 -7.51 5.76 4.00
CA ASP A 37 -6.32 6.08 4.77
C ASP A 37 -5.44 4.84 4.93
N VAL A 38 -4.13 5.03 4.97
CA VAL A 38 -3.19 3.94 5.19
C VAL A 38 -1.98 4.42 5.97
N SER A 39 -1.63 3.65 6.99
CA SER A 39 -0.44 3.86 7.81
C SER A 39 0.50 2.67 7.65
N ILE A 40 1.78 2.98 7.43
CA ILE A 40 2.87 1.99 7.50
C ILE A 40 3.90 2.47 8.52
N TYR A 41 4.26 1.59 9.44
CA TYR A 41 5.30 1.89 10.42
C TYR A 41 6.69 1.53 9.86
N ILE A 42 7.60 2.50 9.80
CA ILE A 42 9.02 2.29 9.47
C ILE A 42 9.83 2.19 10.76
N ASP A 43 10.29 0.98 11.10
CA ASP A 43 11.12 0.74 12.27
C ASP A 43 12.56 1.27 12.11
N LYS A 44 13.20 1.61 13.23
CA LYS A 44 14.59 2.10 13.28
C LYS A 44 15.62 1.06 12.82
N ILE A 45 15.27 -0.23 12.76
CA ILE A 45 16.14 -1.27 12.21
C ILE A 45 16.28 -1.18 10.69
N PHE A 46 15.37 -0.48 9.99
CA PHE A 46 15.49 -0.32 8.55
C PHE A 46 16.72 0.55 8.21
N PRO A 47 17.49 0.17 7.17
CA PRO A 47 18.68 0.92 6.80
C PRO A 47 18.32 2.27 6.18
N THR A 48 19.21 3.25 6.29
CA THR A 48 19.15 4.47 5.47
C THR A 48 19.39 4.11 4.00
N ILE A 49 18.35 4.17 3.15
CA ILE A 49 18.39 3.75 1.75
C ILE A 49 17.27 4.41 0.93
N VAL A 50 17.49 4.54 -0.39
CA VAL A 50 16.44 4.89 -1.36
C VAL A 50 15.90 3.62 -2.01
N VAL A 51 14.59 3.41 -1.93
CA VAL A 51 13.90 2.25 -2.49
C VAL A 51 12.68 2.68 -3.31
N ASP A 52 12.32 1.87 -4.31
CA ASP A 52 11.05 1.99 -5.02
C ASP A 52 10.03 1.08 -4.34
N GLY A 53 9.15 1.67 -3.53
CA GLY A 53 8.03 0.99 -2.90
C GLY A 53 6.91 0.71 -3.90
N LYS A 54 6.22 -0.42 -3.73
CA LYS A 54 5.06 -0.79 -4.53
C LYS A 54 3.89 -1.08 -3.60
N TRP A 55 2.82 -0.32 -3.74
CA TRP A 55 1.58 -0.51 -3.00
C TRP A 55 0.52 -1.10 -3.93
N LYS A 56 -0.08 -2.23 -3.55
CA LYS A 56 -1.15 -2.90 -4.31
C LYS A 56 -2.40 -2.99 -3.44
N LEU A 57 -3.53 -2.66 -4.03
CA LEU A 57 -4.84 -3.06 -3.54
C LEU A 57 -5.35 -4.17 -4.47
N LEU A 58 -5.82 -5.25 -3.87
CA LEU A 58 -6.41 -6.37 -4.57
C LEU A 58 -7.92 -6.39 -4.32
N ASP A 59 -8.68 -6.85 -5.31
CA ASP A 59 -10.11 -7.13 -5.14
C ASP A 59 -10.33 -8.54 -4.55
N GLU A 60 -11.60 -8.94 -4.42
CA GLU A 60 -12.01 -10.23 -3.88
C GLU A 60 -11.52 -11.45 -4.70
N ASP A 61 -11.16 -11.26 -5.96
CA ASP A 61 -10.66 -12.30 -6.87
C ASP A 61 -9.11 -12.32 -6.92
N GLU A 62 -8.46 -11.58 -6.02
CA GLU A 62 -7.00 -11.37 -5.95
C GLU A 62 -6.43 -10.66 -7.21
N GLU A 63 -7.28 -9.97 -7.98
CA GLU A 63 -6.86 -9.16 -9.10
C GLU A 63 -6.45 -7.75 -8.64
N VAL A 64 -5.59 -7.08 -9.43
CA VAL A 64 -5.07 -5.76 -9.07
C VAL A 64 -6.15 -4.70 -9.30
N PHE A 65 -6.81 -4.28 -8.23
CA PHE A 65 -7.69 -3.12 -8.23
C PHE A 65 -6.91 -1.81 -8.45
N SER A 66 -5.77 -1.67 -7.78
CA SER A 66 -4.88 -0.51 -7.95
C SER A 66 -3.42 -0.83 -7.59
N CYS A 67 -2.48 -0.17 -8.26
CA CYS A 67 -1.05 -0.35 -8.03
C CYS A 67 -0.28 0.97 -8.20
N PHE A 68 0.35 1.43 -7.13
CA PHE A 68 1.15 2.65 -7.11
C PHE A 68 2.63 2.35 -6.84
N ASN A 69 3.52 3.08 -7.51
CA ASN A 69 4.94 3.08 -7.18
C ASN A 69 5.30 4.36 -6.43
N ILE A 70 5.99 4.21 -5.31
CA ILE A 70 6.34 5.30 -4.39
C ILE A 70 7.84 5.28 -4.21
N LYS A 71 8.53 6.37 -4.57
CA LYS A 71 9.95 6.49 -4.29
C LYS A 71 10.13 6.90 -2.82
N MET A 72 10.77 6.05 -2.03
CA MET A 72 10.96 6.26 -0.60
C MET A 72 12.44 6.48 -0.31
N ASP A 73 12.74 7.45 0.55
CA ASP A 73 14.08 7.77 1.05
C ASP A 73 14.04 7.59 2.58
N ILE A 74 14.47 6.42 3.04
CA ILE A 74 14.49 6.05 4.46
C ILE A 74 15.75 6.64 5.07
N ARG A 75 15.60 7.36 6.18
CA ARG A 75 16.69 8.07 6.87
C ARG A 75 16.53 7.95 8.40
N ASP A 76 17.65 8.08 9.10
CA ASP A 76 17.73 8.12 10.57
C ASP A 76 17.13 9.39 11.20
#